data_AF-A0A519QQ48-F1
#
_entry.id   AF-A0A519QQ48-F1
#
_cell.length_a   1.000
_cell.length_b   1.000
_cell.length_c   1.000
_cell.angle_alpha   90.00
_cell.angle_beta   90.00
_cell.angle_gamma   90.00
#
_symmetry.space_group_name_H-M   'P 1'
#
loop_
_entity.id
_entity.type
_entity.pdbx_description
1 polymer ?
#
loop_
_entity_poly.entity_id
_entity_poly.type
_entity_poly.pdbx_seq_one_letter_code
_entity_poly.pdbx_strand_id
1 'polypeptide(L)' 'MASIMVTPKVSYPLERMPITDGYLKFSNWATSGGASSQDWYSNTASGYRVLTNLY' A
#
# COMPACT_ATOMS: atom_id res chain seq x y z
N MET A 1 6.62 -24.41 19.47
CA MET A 1 5.48 -23.90 18.68
C MET A 1 6.07 -23.14 17.50
N ALA A 2 5.90 -23.62 16.28
CA ALA A 2 6.34 -22.90 15.09
C ALA A 2 5.18 -22.03 14.59
N SER A 3 5.31 -20.72 14.65
CA SER A 3 4.34 -19.80 14.06
C SER A 3 4.58 -19.76 12.55
N ILE A 4 3.57 -20.12 11.75
CA ILE A 4 3.57 -19.80 10.33
C ILE A 4 3.33 -18.30 10.21
N MET A 5 4.31 -17.59 9.66
CA MET A 5 4.15 -16.20 9.24
C MET A 5 3.24 -16.21 8.01
N VAL A 6 1.98 -15.83 8.18
CA VAL A 6 1.10 -15.59 7.03
C VAL A 6 1.55 -14.28 6.40
N THR A 7 2.05 -14.36 5.16
CA THR A 7 2.46 -13.18 4.39
C THR A 7 1.23 -12.28 4.17
N PRO A 8 1.30 -10.99 4.53
CA PRO A 8 0.22 -10.07 4.25
C PRO A 8 -0.02 -10.01 2.74
N LYS A 9 -1.26 -10.23 2.32
CA LYS A 9 -1.66 -10.14 0.91
C LYS A 9 -1.63 -8.67 0.51
N VAL A 10 -0.65 -8.29 -0.30
CA VAL A 10 -0.56 -6.94 -0.88
C VAL A 10 -1.32 -6.95 -2.19
N SER A 11 -2.34 -6.09 -2.30
CA SER A 11 -3.04 -5.88 -3.55
C SER A 11 -2.18 -5.09 -4.53
N TYR A 12 -2.29 -5.36 -5.82
CA TYR A 12 -1.52 -4.66 -6.84
C TYR A 12 -2.43 -3.69 -7.62
N PRO A 13 -1.90 -2.53 -8.05
CA PRO A 13 -2.63 -1.66 -8.97
C PRO A 13 -3.03 -2.40 -10.25
N LEU A 14 -4.20 -2.08 -10.79
CA LEU A 14 -4.56 -2.56 -12.13
C LEU A 14 -3.50 -2.14 -13.14
N GLU A 15 -3.33 -2.93 -14.21
CA GLU A 15 -2.31 -2.67 -15.21
C GLU A 15 -2.39 -1.24 -15.77
N ARG A 16 -1.22 -0.62 -15.98
CA ARG A 16 -1.04 0.75 -16.48
C ARG A 16 -1.50 1.86 -15.52
N MET A 17 -1.98 1.51 -14.33
CA MET A 17 -2.33 2.49 -13.33
C MET A 17 -1.13 2.82 -12.44
N PRO A 18 -0.86 4.11 -12.19
CA PRO A 18 0.17 4.51 -11.25
C PRO A 18 -0.08 3.92 -9.86
N ILE A 19 0.99 3.51 -9.17
CA ILE A 19 0.90 3.05 -7.77
C ILE A 19 0.30 4.12 -6.85
N THR A 20 0.51 5.40 -7.18
CA THR A 20 -0.02 6.56 -6.46
C THR A 20 -1.54 6.67 -6.52
N ASP A 21 -2.15 6.09 -7.55
CA ASP A 21 -3.60 6.13 -7.76
C ASP A 21 -4.31 4.97 -7.04
N GLY A 22 -3.58 3.91 -6.72
CA GLY A 22 -4.05 2.81 -5.87
C GLY A 22 -3.70 3.00 -4.38
N TYR A 23 -2.51 3.53 -4.11
CA TYR A 23 -1.94 3.78 -2.77
C TYR A 23 -1.59 5.26 -2.58
N LEU A 24 -2.54 5.99 -2.01
CA LEU A 24 -2.53 7.46 -1.95
C LEU A 24 -1.39 8.03 -1.08
N LYS A 25 -0.79 7.22 -0.21
CA LYS A 25 0.32 7.62 0.67
C LYS A 25 1.71 7.23 0.16
N PHE A 26 1.77 6.49 -0.96
CA PHE A 26 3.03 6.01 -1.52
C PHE A 26 4.01 7.14 -1.83
N SER A 27 3.55 8.22 -2.48
CA SER A 27 4.44 9.34 -2.84
C SER A 27 5.07 9.98 -1.62
N ASN A 28 4.29 10.21 -0.55
CA ASN A 28 4.79 10.81 0.68
C ASN A 28 5.86 9.93 1.34
N TRP A 29 5.62 8.61 1.37
CA TRP A 29 6.60 7.65 1.84
C TRP A 29 7.89 7.71 1.00
N ALA A 30 7.77 7.62 -0.33
CA ALA A 30 8.91 7.61 -1.24
C ALA A 30 9.74 8.89 -1.16
N THR A 31 9.10 10.06 -1.17
CA THR A 31 9.80 11.36 -1.10
C THR A 31 10.41 11.65 0.27
N SER A 32 9.90 11.02 1.33
CA SER A 32 10.44 11.16 2.69
C SER A 32 11.62 10.23 2.97
N GLY A 33 12.05 9.42 2.01
CA GLY A 33 13.06 8.37 2.25
C GLY A 33 12.55 7.26 3.17
N GLY A 34 11.23 7.04 3.22
CA GLY A 34 10.61 6.02 4.04
C GLY A 34 10.36 6.40 5.51
N ALA A 35 10.55 7.66 5.88
CA ALA A 35 10.29 8.15 7.23
C ALA A 35 8.80 8.41 7.52
N SER A 36 8.04 8.82 6.49
CA SER A 36 6.61 9.12 6.60
C SER A 36 5.76 8.04 5.96
N SER A 37 4.51 7.87 6.41
CA SER A 37 3.54 6.92 5.85
C SER A 37 4.10 5.49 5.71
N GLN A 38 4.79 4.99 6.74
CA GLN A 38 5.47 3.69 6.73
C GLN A 38 4.53 2.51 6.46
N ASP A 39 3.25 2.69 6.78
CA ASP A 39 2.15 1.76 6.63
C ASP A 39 1.31 2.01 5.35
N TRP A 40 1.83 2.76 4.38
CA TRP A 40 1.11 3.16 3.16
C TRP A 40 0.43 1.99 2.42
N TYR A 41 1.03 0.79 2.44
CA TYR A 41 0.54 -0.41 1.75
C TYR A 41 -0.36 -1.30 2.63
N SER A 42 -0.30 -1.18 3.96
CA SER A 42 -0.95 -2.09 4.91
C SER A 42 -2.07 -1.44 5.73
N ASN A 43 -2.14 -0.11 5.76
CA ASN A 43 -3.23 0.64 6.37
C ASN A 43 -4.47 0.70 5.46
N THR A 44 -5.64 0.37 6.01
CA THR A 44 -6.94 0.29 5.32
C THR A 44 -7.86 1.47 5.65
N ALA A 45 -7.38 2.46 6.40
CA ALA A 45 -8.11 3.67 6.71
C ALA A 45 -8.47 4.46 5.44
N SER A 46 -9.54 5.25 5.53
CA SER A 46 -9.94 6.14 4.45
C SER A 46 -8.79 7.08 4.06
N GLY A 47 -8.60 7.27 2.75
CA GLY A 47 -7.52 8.11 2.22
C GLY A 47 -6.15 7.44 2.12
N TYR A 48 -6.03 6.12 2.37
CA TYR A 48 -4.82 5.36 2.08
C TYR A 48 -4.88 4.60 0.76
N ARG A 49 -6.06 4.09 0.38
CA ARG A 49 -6.21 3.24 -0.81
C ARG A 49 -7.48 3.53 -1.57
N VAL A 50 -7.43 3.30 -2.88
CA VAL A 50 -8.59 3.31 -3.76
C VAL A 50 -8.83 1.87 -4.21
N LEU A 51 -9.79 1.18 -3.58
CA LEU A 51 -9.98 -0.26 -3.80
C LEU A 51 -10.40 -0.62 -5.22
N THR A 52 -11.11 0.25 -5.93
CA THR A 52 -11.45 0.06 -7.34
C THR A 52 -10.22 0.04 -8.24
N ASN A 53 -9.09 0.53 -7.72
CA ASN A 53 -7.83 0.61 -8.43
C ASN A 53 -6.88 -0.55 -8.05
N LEU A 54 -7.31 -1.52 -7.24
CA LEU A 54 -6.46 -2.58 -6.71
C LEU A 54 -7.08 -3.97 -6.98
N TYR A 55 -6.24 -4.98 -7.23
CA TYR A 55 -6.61 -6.40 -7.39
C TYR A 55 -5.91 -7.30 -6.36
#